data_AF-A0A103ZTV7-F1
#
_entry.id   AF-A0A103ZTV7-F1
#
_cell.length_a   1.000
_cell.length_b   1.000
_cell.length_c   1.000
_cell.angle_alpha   90.00
_cell.angle_beta   90.00
_cell.angle_gamma   90.00
#
_symmetry.space_group_name_H-M   'P 1'
#
loop_
_entity.id
_entity.type
_entity.pdbx_description
1 polymer ?
#
loop_
_entity_poly.entity_id
_entity_poly.type
_entity_poly.pdbx_seq_one_letter_code
_entity_poly.pdbx_strand_id
1 'polypeptide(L)' 'MPIVTNAELVELTGDLKQGAAQARWIKIALGIDAPRKADGHPMLAWEQVNQPRTDAAPRTQPKWRVAS' A
#
# COMPACT_ATOMS: atom_id res chain seq x y z
N MET A 1 11.65 12.19 -7.35
CA MET A 1 11.66 10.76 -7.00
C MET A 1 11.11 9.95 -8.16
N PRO A 2 11.78 8.86 -8.57
CA PRO A 2 11.24 7.97 -9.60
C PRO A 2 9.97 7.26 -9.10
N ILE A 3 8.94 7.22 -9.95
CA ILE A 3 7.73 6.42 -9.77
C ILE A 3 8.05 4.97 -10.10
N VAL A 4 7.56 4.04 -9.29
CA VAL A 4 7.67 2.60 -9.51
C VAL A 4 6.88 2.24 -10.79
N THR A 5 7.58 1.67 -11.76
CA THR A 5 7.03 1.18 -13.03
C THR A 5 6.21 -0.09 -12.84
N ASN A 6 5.46 -0.49 -13.85
CA ASN A 6 4.67 -1.74 -13.77
C ASN A 6 5.55 -2.98 -13.64
N ALA A 7 6.73 -3.01 -14.27
CA ALA A 7 7.68 -4.11 -14.15
C ALA A 7 8.24 -4.19 -12.71
N GLU A 8 8.67 -3.05 -12.17
CA GLU A 8 9.14 -2.97 -10.78
C GLU A 8 8.03 -3.31 -9.77
N LEU A 9 6.77 -3.00 -10.06
CA LEU A 9 5.64 -3.43 -9.23
C LEU A 9 5.50 -4.95 -9.21
N VAL A 10 5.68 -5.62 -10.35
CA VAL A 10 5.63 -7.09 -10.44
C VAL A 10 6.77 -7.69 -9.62
N GLU A 11 7.99 -7.17 -9.75
CA GLU A 11 9.15 -7.63 -8.97
C GLU A 11 8.93 -7.39 -7.46
N LEU A 12 8.51 -6.18 -7.07
CA LEU A 12 8.27 -5.79 -5.67
C LEU A 12 7.21 -6.66 -4.99
N THR A 13 6.20 -7.08 -5.74
CA THR A 13 5.04 -7.81 -5.21
C THR A 13 5.16 -9.33 -5.34
N GLY A 14 6.29 -9.85 -5.84
CA GLY A 14 6.51 -11.28 -6.03
C GLY A 14 5.69 -11.86 -7.19
N ASP A 15 5.85 -11.30 -8.38
CA ASP A 15 5.22 -11.72 -9.64
C ASP A 15 3.70 -11.50 -9.75
N LEU A 16 3.09 -10.72 -8.85
CA LEU A 16 1.68 -10.36 -8.98
C LEU A 16 1.48 -9.43 -10.17
N LYS A 17 0.69 -9.86 -11.17
CA LYS A 17 0.39 -9.08 -12.38
C LYS A 17 -0.90 -8.26 -12.30
N GLN A 18 -1.81 -8.60 -11.38
CA GLN A 18 -3.07 -7.88 -11.25
C GLN A 18 -2.91 -6.65 -10.37
N GLY A 19 -3.18 -5.45 -10.90
CA GLY A 19 -3.04 -4.18 -10.17
C GLY A 19 -3.84 -4.12 -8.86
N ALA A 20 -5.03 -4.72 -8.82
CA ALA A 20 -5.82 -4.81 -7.58
C ALA A 20 -5.14 -5.69 -6.51
N ALA A 21 -4.53 -6.80 -6.91
CA ALA A 21 -3.77 -7.67 -6.02
C ALA A 21 -2.49 -6.99 -5.52
N GLN A 22 -1.78 -6.28 -6.41
CA GLN A 22 -0.61 -5.47 -6.05
C GLN A 22 -0.99 -4.38 -5.03
N ALA A 23 -2.07 -3.63 -5.25
CA ALA A 23 -2.52 -2.59 -4.33
C ALA A 23 -2.87 -3.15 -2.95
N ARG A 24 -3.54 -4.32 -2.89
CA ARG A 24 -3.83 -5.00 -1.63
C ARG A 24 -2.56 -5.45 -0.92
N TRP A 25 -1.60 -6.01 -1.67
CA TRP A 25 -0.31 -6.42 -1.13
C TRP A 25 0.45 -5.23 -0.56
N ILE A 26 0.55 -4.11 -1.30
CA ILE A 26 1.23 -2.87 -0.86
C ILE A 26 0.62 -2.33 0.43
N LYS A 27 -0.72 -2.32 0.54
CA LYS A 27 -1.39 -1.89 1.77
C LYS A 27 -1.08 -2.77 2.97
N ILE A 28 -0.99 -4.08 2.80
CA ILE A 28 -0.72 -5.02 3.91
C ILE A 28 0.77 -5.07 4.25
N ALA A 29 1.63 -5.18 3.24
CA ALA A 29 3.06 -5.38 3.40
C ALA A 29 3.81 -4.07 3.69
N LEU A 30 3.40 -2.96 3.08
CA LEU A 30 4.07 -1.67 3.24
C LEU A 30 3.26 -0.68 4.10
N GLY A 31 1.98 -0.96 4.37
CA GLY A 31 1.12 -0.03 5.12
C GLY A 31 0.69 1.20 4.30
N ILE A 32 0.87 1.17 2.98
CA ILE A 32 0.66 2.31 2.10
C ILE A 32 -0.65 2.13 1.34
N ASP A 33 -1.55 3.12 1.44
CA ASP A 33 -2.73 3.17 0.58
C ASP A 33 -2.40 3.93 -0.72
N ALA A 34 -1.88 3.19 -1.70
CA ALA A 34 -1.43 3.76 -2.96
C ALA A 34 -2.62 4.08 -3.89
N PRO A 35 -2.72 5.31 -4.44
CA PRO A 35 -3.71 5.62 -5.46
C PRO A 35 -3.47 4.77 -6.72
N ARG A 36 -4.49 4.60 -7.57
CA ARG A 36 -4.38 3.79 -8.79
C ARG A 36 -4.25 4.67 -10.04
N LYS A 37 -3.44 4.20 -10.98
CA LYS A 37 -3.32 4.76 -12.33
C LYS A 37 -4.51 4.33 -13.19
N ALA A 38 -4.63 4.91 -14.40
CA ALA A 38 -5.68 4.57 -15.35
C ALA A 38 -5.65 3.10 -15.82
N ASP A 39 -4.48 2.45 -15.76
CA ASP A 39 -4.29 1.02 -16.06
C ASP A 39 -4.70 0.09 -14.90
N GLY A 40 -5.14 0.64 -13.77
CA GLY A 40 -5.54 -0.11 -12.58
C GLY A 40 -4.39 -0.53 -11.66
N HIS A 41 -3.13 -0.26 -12.03
CA HIS A 41 -1.97 -0.52 -11.18
C HIS A 41 -1.76 0.59 -10.13
N PRO A 42 -1.22 0.25 -8.95
CA PRO A 42 -0.91 1.24 -7.93
C PRO A 42 0.15 2.24 -8.43
N MET A 43 0.05 3.48 -7.98
CA MET A 43 1.02 4.55 -8.19
C MET A 43 1.80 4.76 -6.90
N LEU A 44 3.10 4.52 -6.95
CA LEU A 44 3.99 4.51 -5.80
C LEU A 44 5.31 5.15 -6.17
N ALA A 45 5.91 5.94 -5.29
CA ALA A 45 7.30 6.38 -5.45
C ALA A 45 8.24 5.45 -4.67
N TRP A 46 9.44 5.21 -5.21
CA TRP A 46 10.46 4.39 -4.51
C TRP A 46 10.80 4.91 -3.12
N GLU A 47 10.68 6.22 -2.89
CA GLU A 47 10.80 6.80 -1.55
C GLU A 47 9.82 6.19 -0.56
N GLN A 48 8.55 6.04 -0.95
CA GLN A 48 7.52 5.49 -0.08
C GLN A 48 7.77 4.02 0.24
N VAL A 49 8.35 3.26 -0.70
CA VAL A 49 8.77 1.86 -0.48
C VAL A 49 9.90 1.76 0.54
N ASN A 50 10.87 2.68 0.43
CA ASN A 50 12.11 2.67 1.20
C ASN A 50 12.00 3.42 2.53
N GLN A 51 10.88 4.10 2.79
CA GLN A 51 10.66 4.76 4.07
C GLN A 51 10.60 3.69 5.18
N PRO A 52 11.36 3.87 6.28
CA PRO A 52 11.24 3.01 7.43
C PRO A 52 9.79 3.08 7.89
N ARG A 53 9.17 1.91 8.14
CA ARG A 53 7.81 1.82 8.62
C ARG A 53 7.74 2.63 9.92
N THR A 54 7.22 3.86 9.84
CA THR A 54 6.66 4.50 11.03
C THR A 54 5.56 3.57 11.46
N ASP A 55 5.62 3.03 12.68
CA ASP A 55 4.56 2.25 13.29
C ASP A 55 3.24 2.99 13.08
N ALA A 56 2.55 2.63 12.00
CA ALA A 56 1.37 3.35 11.55
C ALA A 56 0.35 3.19 12.67
N ALA A 57 -0.09 4.35 13.15
CA ALA A 57 -0.87 4.59 14.36
C ALA A 57 -1.83 3.43 14.75
N PRO A 58 -1.97 3.16 16.07
CA PRO A 58 -2.80 2.07 16.56
C PRO A 58 -4.18 2.08 15.91
N ARG A 59 -4.56 0.94 15.34
CA ARG A 59 -5.91 0.63 14.85
C ARG A 59 -6.91 1.25 15.82
N THR A 60 -7.71 2.21 15.33
CA THR A 60 -8.76 2.88 16.10
C THR A 60 -9.54 1.83 16.88
N GLN A 61 -9.38 1.82 18.21
CA GLN A 61 -10.08 0.87 19.07
C GLN A 61 -11.60 1.11 18.90
N PRO A 62 -12.44 0.05 18.91
CA PRO A 62 -13.89 0.22 18.83
C PRO A 62 -14.38 1.07 20.01
N LYS A 63 -14.96 2.25 19.73
CA LYS A 63 -15.71 3.02 20.75
C LYS A 63 -17.06 2.36 20.96
N TRP A 64 -17.16 1.39 21.85
CA TRP A 64 -18.46 1.03 22.43
C TRP A 64 -18.78 2.04 23.54
N ARG A 65 -19.79 2.88 23.32
CA ARG A 65 -20.40 3.69 24.38
C ARG A 65 -21.28 2.77 25.20
N VAL A 66 -20.93 2.55 26.47
CA VAL A 66 -21.83 1.97 27.45
C VAL A 66 -22.84 3.06 27.81
N ALA A 67 -24.11 2.86 27.51
CA ALA A 67 -25.17 3.73 28.01
C ALA A 67 -25.41 3.38 29.49
N SER A 68 -25.36 4.38 30.36
CA SER A 68 -25.79 4.30 31.76
C SER A 68 -27.27 4.64 31.88
#